data_AF-A0A2U1RI39-F1
#
_entry.id   AF-A0A2U1RI39-F1
#
_cell.length_a   1.000
_cell.length_b   1.000
_cell.length_c   1.000
_cell.angle_alpha   90.00
_cell.angle_beta   90.00
_cell.angle_gamma   90.00
#
_symmetry.space_group_name_H-M   'P 1'
#
loop_
_entity.id
_entity.type
_entity.pdbx_description
1 polymer ?
#
loop_
_entity_poly.entity_id
_entity_poly.type
_entity_poly.pdbx_seq_one_letter_code
_entity_poly.pdbx_strand_id
1 'polypeptide(L)'
;MPKVYNWQLGREMEYPYEGVRPQRQFAMVMDTNKCIACQTCTVACKTTWTPGRGQEYMFWNNVETKPYGYYPLGWDVRILEKLGVQDMRTFPYRGQTLFDAAPSGERILGYLPDDLDYAGPNVGEDDCYGNMPQGAWLQMPHMQWLYYLPRICNHCTYPACLAACPRMSIYKRQEDGIVLLDQYRCRGYRECVRACPYKKVYFNSMTRVSEKCIGCYPAVENGRQTQCAITCIGKIRLQGFLSSPDKVREDNPLDYLVHVTKIAKPLYPQFGLEPNVYYIPPVHVPSAFLSQMFGWGVDEAITAYRTASGNPRLLGALLLFGSTPDIIHHYKVEGNHAIGYDEKDTEVARVPMSEPIHLRAAYDEQFQTFRTNIS
;
A
#
# COMPACT_ATOMS: atom_id res chain seq x y z
N MET A 1 -1.25 27.27 10.64
CA MET A 1 -2.36 26.55 9.96
C MET A 1 -3.23 25.86 11.03
N PRO A 2 -4.38 25.26 10.72
CA PRO A 2 -5.05 24.37 11.68
C PRO A 2 -4.12 23.30 12.25
N LYS A 3 -4.32 22.93 13.52
CA LYS A 3 -3.64 21.80 14.15
C LYS A 3 -4.50 20.55 13.99
N VAL A 4 -3.86 19.46 13.55
CA VAL A 4 -4.51 18.15 13.37
C VAL A 4 -3.71 17.07 14.08
N TYR A 5 -4.40 16.07 14.64
CA TYR A 5 -3.74 14.95 15.30
C TYR A 5 -3.44 13.83 14.30
N ASN A 6 -2.16 13.50 14.13
CA ASN A 6 -1.71 12.39 13.31
C ASN A 6 -1.31 11.23 14.23
N TRP A 7 -2.18 10.23 14.33
CA TRP A 7 -1.98 9.08 15.23
C TRP A 7 -0.82 8.20 14.79
N GLN A 8 -0.49 8.19 13.50
CA GLN A 8 0.69 7.50 13.02
C GLN A 8 1.93 8.21 13.57
N LEU A 9 1.99 9.54 13.64
CA LEU A 9 3.14 10.22 14.26
C LEU A 9 3.09 10.23 15.80
N GLY A 10 1.92 10.01 16.40
CA GLY A 10 1.69 10.17 17.83
C GLY A 10 1.77 11.62 18.31
N ARG A 11 1.50 12.59 17.42
CA ARG A 11 1.56 14.02 17.74
C ARG A 11 0.60 14.87 16.91
N GLU A 12 0.37 16.09 17.38
CA GLU A 12 -0.21 17.15 16.57
C GLU A 12 0.79 17.66 15.51
N MET A 13 0.25 18.11 14.39
CA MET A 13 0.99 18.75 13.31
C MET A 13 0.12 19.82 12.65
N GLU A 14 0.76 20.71 11.90
CA GLU A 14 0.06 21.70 11.08
C GLU A 14 -0.42 21.09 9.76
N TYR A 15 -1.66 21.40 9.37
CA TYR A 15 -2.21 21.05 8.06
C TYR A 15 -3.06 22.21 7.54
N PRO A 16 -3.00 22.58 6.23
CA PRO A 16 -3.68 23.78 5.73
C PRO A 16 -5.21 23.82 5.87
N TYR A 17 -5.87 22.68 6.10
CA TYR A 17 -7.32 22.57 6.21
C TYR A 17 -7.73 21.91 7.52
N GLU A 18 -9.01 21.98 7.86
CA GLU A 18 -9.56 21.25 8.99
C GLU A 18 -9.44 19.73 8.76
N GLY A 19 -8.96 19.01 9.78
CA GLY A 19 -8.72 17.56 9.73
C GLY A 19 -9.99 16.72 9.83
N VAL A 20 -11.04 17.05 9.07
CA VAL A 20 -12.31 16.32 9.10
C VAL A 20 -12.09 14.91 8.55
N ARG A 21 -12.21 13.91 9.43
CA ARG A 21 -12.14 12.50 9.06
C ARG A 21 -13.44 12.06 8.39
N PRO A 22 -13.38 11.21 7.35
CA PRO A 22 -14.58 10.65 6.72
C PRO A 22 -15.31 9.71 7.68
N GLN A 23 -16.56 9.37 7.36
CA GLN A 23 -17.38 8.41 8.12
C GLN A 23 -16.73 7.03 8.19
N ARG A 24 -16.07 6.62 7.11
CA ARG A 24 -15.23 5.43 6.99
C ARG A 24 -14.07 5.73 6.05
N GLN A 25 -12.93 5.10 6.26
CA GLN A 25 -11.71 5.39 5.51
C GLN A 25 -11.31 4.22 4.62
N PHE A 26 -11.36 4.39 3.30
CA PHE A 26 -10.79 3.46 2.32
C PHE A 26 -9.36 3.13 2.73
N ALA A 27 -9.07 1.84 2.87
CA ALA A 27 -7.76 1.36 3.22
C ALA A 27 -7.45 0.03 2.53
N MET A 28 -6.16 -0.25 2.41
CA MET A 28 -5.66 -1.50 1.87
C MET A 28 -4.42 -1.95 2.64
N VAL A 29 -4.35 -3.23 2.99
CA VAL A 29 -3.12 -3.86 3.47
C VAL A 29 -2.54 -4.69 2.34
N MET A 30 -1.23 -4.55 2.12
CA MET A 30 -0.48 -5.31 1.12
C MET A 30 0.59 -6.17 1.81
N ASP A 31 0.49 -7.49 1.66
CA ASP A 31 1.47 -8.43 2.21
C ASP A 31 2.68 -8.59 1.28
N THR A 32 3.78 -7.90 1.61
CA THR A 32 4.98 -7.95 0.77
C THR A 32 5.75 -9.26 0.86
N ASN A 33 5.43 -10.13 1.82
CA ASN A 33 6.01 -11.47 1.92
C ASN A 33 5.49 -12.43 0.83
N LYS A 34 4.33 -12.12 0.26
CA LYS A 34 3.66 -12.94 -0.76
C LYS A 34 3.74 -12.32 -2.16
N CYS A 35 4.31 -11.12 -2.28
CA CYS A 35 4.38 -10.42 -3.56
C CYS A 35 5.38 -11.13 -4.47
N ILE A 36 4.99 -11.34 -5.74
CA ILE A 36 5.81 -12.00 -6.76
C ILE A 36 6.07 -11.10 -7.98
N ALA A 37 5.81 -9.79 -7.86
CA ALA A 37 5.96 -8.79 -8.92
C ALA A 37 5.44 -9.14 -10.33
N CYS A 38 4.46 -10.03 -10.46
CA CYS A 38 3.88 -10.45 -11.75
C CYS A 38 3.22 -9.32 -12.58
N GLN A 39 3.17 -8.09 -12.08
CA GLN A 39 2.55 -6.91 -12.71
C GLN A 39 1.06 -7.03 -13.08
N THR A 40 0.37 -8.12 -12.71
CA THR A 40 -1.07 -8.29 -13.05
C THR A 40 -1.92 -7.16 -12.51
N CYS A 41 -1.65 -6.71 -11.28
CA CYS A 41 -2.34 -5.57 -10.68
C CYS A 41 -2.06 -4.23 -11.40
N THR A 42 -0.86 -4.08 -11.98
CA THR A 42 -0.45 -2.93 -12.80
C THR A 42 -1.26 -2.93 -14.10
N VAL A 43 -1.27 -4.06 -14.81
CA VAL A 43 -2.00 -4.22 -16.07
C VAL A 43 -3.51 -4.07 -15.86
N ALA A 44 -4.09 -4.69 -14.83
CA ALA A 44 -5.53 -4.58 -14.55
C ALA A 44 -5.96 -3.12 -14.33
N CYS A 45 -5.19 -2.35 -13.55
CA CYS A 45 -5.46 -0.93 -13.36
C CYS A 45 -5.27 -0.14 -14.66
N LYS A 46 -4.21 -0.46 -15.42
CA LYS A 46 -3.86 0.22 -16.66
C LYS A 46 -4.98 0.13 -17.68
N THR A 47 -5.45 -1.08 -17.95
CA THR A 47 -6.46 -1.37 -18.97
C THR A 47 -7.84 -0.90 -18.55
N THR A 48 -8.15 -0.91 -17.25
CA THR A 48 -9.44 -0.43 -16.74
C THR A 48 -9.56 1.10 -16.79
N TRP A 49 -8.50 1.82 -16.38
CA TRP A 49 -8.65 3.25 -16.05
C TRP A 49 -7.78 4.21 -16.85
N THR A 50 -6.62 3.76 -17.34
CA THR A 50 -5.66 4.63 -18.03
C THR A 50 -5.30 4.17 -19.46
N PRO A 51 -6.24 3.67 -20.30
CA PRO A 51 -5.94 3.29 -21.68
C PRO A 51 -6.01 4.48 -22.67
N GLY A 52 -6.42 5.67 -22.21
CA GLY A 52 -6.66 6.84 -23.05
C GLY A 52 -5.40 7.63 -23.41
N ARG A 53 -5.59 8.59 -24.32
CA ARG A 53 -4.51 9.47 -24.82
C ARG A 53 -3.93 10.34 -23.71
N GLY A 54 -2.60 10.41 -23.66
CA GLY A 54 -1.85 11.14 -22.63
C GLY A 54 -1.79 10.42 -21.29
N GLN A 55 -2.43 9.26 -21.17
CA GLN A 55 -2.40 8.42 -19.98
C GLN A 55 -1.39 7.27 -20.10
N GLU A 56 -0.65 7.14 -21.20
CA GLU A 56 0.24 6.00 -21.51
C GLU A 56 1.28 5.77 -20.42
N TYR A 57 1.83 6.86 -19.87
CA TYR A 57 2.77 6.84 -18.75
C TYR A 57 2.08 6.87 -17.37
N MET A 58 0.76 6.82 -17.28
CA MET A 58 0.08 6.82 -15.98
C MET A 58 -0.08 5.39 -15.46
N PHE A 59 0.75 5.02 -14.47
CA PHE A 59 0.62 3.76 -13.74
C PHE A 59 0.10 4.02 -12.33
N TRP A 60 -1.22 4.24 -12.25
CA TRP A 60 -1.90 4.49 -10.97
C TRP A 60 -1.63 3.38 -9.95
N ASN A 61 -1.64 2.12 -10.39
CA ASN A 61 -0.97 1.01 -9.71
C ASN A 61 0.31 0.67 -10.44
N ASN A 62 1.41 0.53 -9.71
CA ASN A 62 2.68 0.02 -10.24
C ASN A 62 3.34 -0.88 -9.17
N VAL A 63 4.30 -1.70 -9.57
CA VAL A 63 5.11 -2.52 -8.66
C VAL A 63 6.58 -2.22 -8.96
N GLU A 64 7.37 -1.98 -7.93
CA GLU A 64 8.81 -1.72 -8.01
C GLU A 64 9.59 -2.78 -7.23
N THR A 65 10.78 -3.12 -7.68
CA THR A 65 11.75 -3.86 -6.86
C THR A 65 12.47 -2.90 -5.92
N LYS A 66 12.67 -3.26 -4.66
CA LYS A 66 13.48 -2.49 -3.71
C LYS A 66 14.78 -3.25 -3.42
N PRO A 67 15.92 -2.55 -3.27
CA PRO A 67 16.00 -1.09 -3.01
C PRO A 67 16.10 -0.18 -4.25
N TYR A 68 16.38 -0.70 -5.46
CA TYR A 68 16.82 0.13 -6.58
C TYR A 68 15.75 0.47 -7.64
N GLY A 69 14.54 -0.06 -7.51
CA GLY A 69 13.42 0.25 -8.38
C GLY A 69 12.61 1.46 -7.91
N TYR A 70 12.13 2.22 -8.90
CA TYR A 70 11.43 3.48 -8.69
C TYR A 70 10.37 3.72 -9.77
N TYR A 71 9.27 4.37 -9.39
CA TYR A 71 8.40 5.00 -10.38
C TYR A 71 7.61 6.21 -9.87
N PRO A 72 7.83 7.44 -10.38
CA PRO A 72 8.93 7.85 -11.27
C PRO A 72 10.31 7.65 -10.64
N LEU A 73 11.36 7.77 -11.44
CA LEU A 73 12.74 7.59 -10.99
C LEU A 73 13.06 8.44 -9.76
N GLY A 74 13.56 7.77 -8.72
CA GLY A 74 13.98 8.38 -7.46
C GLY A 74 12.87 9.04 -6.64
N TRP A 75 11.60 8.65 -6.79
CA TRP A 75 10.47 9.35 -6.15
C TRP A 75 10.58 9.53 -4.63
N ASP A 76 11.07 8.52 -3.92
CA ASP A 76 11.26 8.51 -2.47
C ASP A 76 12.60 9.11 -2.07
N VAL A 77 13.70 8.71 -2.71
CA VAL A 77 15.04 9.22 -2.39
C VAL A 77 15.16 10.74 -2.59
N ARG A 78 14.59 11.31 -3.66
CA ARG A 78 14.64 12.76 -3.92
C ARG A 78 13.84 13.56 -2.88
N ILE A 79 12.69 13.05 -2.42
CA ILE A 79 11.91 13.76 -1.39
C ILE A 79 12.54 13.59 -0.01
N LEU A 80 13.14 12.43 0.29
CA LEU A 80 13.87 12.19 1.53
C LEU A 80 15.13 13.06 1.61
N GLU A 81 15.88 13.19 0.50
CA GLU A 81 17.03 14.10 0.41
C GLU A 81 16.64 15.54 0.72
N LYS A 82 15.50 16.00 0.18
CA LYS A 82 14.96 17.34 0.47
C LYS A 82 14.51 17.51 1.92
N LEU A 83 13.93 16.48 2.53
CA LEU A 83 13.51 16.51 3.94
C LEU A 83 14.72 16.47 4.89
N GLY A 84 15.86 15.98 4.42
CA GLY A 84 17.06 15.79 5.21
C GLY A 84 16.96 14.60 6.16
N VAL A 85 18.04 14.35 6.90
CA VAL A 85 18.12 13.24 7.86
C VAL A 85 17.19 13.50 9.04
N GLN A 86 16.28 12.56 9.29
CA GLN A 86 15.33 12.61 10.41
C GLN A 86 15.57 11.43 11.35
N ASP A 87 15.37 11.63 12.66
CA ASP A 87 15.41 10.52 13.63
C ASP A 87 14.08 9.74 13.62
N MET A 88 14.13 8.53 13.08
CA MET A 88 12.99 7.61 12.95
C MET A 88 12.95 6.54 14.05
N ARG A 89 13.86 6.58 15.04
CA ARG A 89 14.04 5.49 16.00
C ARG A 89 13.04 5.50 17.16
N THR A 90 12.41 6.64 17.43
CA THR A 90 11.54 6.83 18.60
C THR A 90 10.12 7.23 18.21
N PHE A 91 9.14 6.66 18.92
CA PHE A 91 7.75 7.07 18.86
C PHE A 91 7.39 7.76 20.20
N PRO A 92 6.68 8.90 20.20
CA PRO A 92 6.15 9.64 19.05
C PRO A 92 7.25 10.30 18.19
N TYR A 93 6.97 10.47 16.89
CA TYR A 93 7.92 11.05 15.93
C TYR A 93 8.09 12.55 16.15
N ARG A 94 9.32 13.00 16.40
CA ARG A 94 9.65 14.41 16.71
C ARG A 94 10.34 15.16 15.58
N GLY A 95 10.65 14.49 14.48
CA GLY A 95 11.23 15.14 13.30
C GLY A 95 10.22 15.97 12.52
N GLN A 96 10.70 16.61 11.45
CA GLN A 96 9.89 17.44 10.57
C GLN A 96 9.06 16.59 9.62
N THR A 97 7.79 16.95 9.46
CA THR A 97 6.97 16.47 8.33
C THR A 97 7.24 17.30 7.07
N LEU A 98 6.67 16.90 5.93
CA LEU A 98 6.76 17.70 4.70
C LEU A 98 6.03 19.05 4.81
N PHE A 99 5.07 19.17 5.73
CA PHE A 99 4.42 20.45 6.02
C PHE A 99 5.32 21.35 6.86
N ASP A 100 5.99 20.78 7.88
CA ASP A 100 6.93 21.50 8.74
C ASP A 100 8.16 21.99 7.95
N ALA A 101 8.64 21.19 6.98
CA ALA A 101 9.80 21.49 6.14
C ALA A 101 9.48 22.28 4.86
N ALA A 102 8.26 22.81 4.72
CA ALA A 102 7.86 23.53 3.52
C ALA A 102 8.68 24.84 3.35
N PRO A 103 9.21 25.14 2.15
CA PRO A 103 9.86 26.42 1.88
C PRO A 103 8.91 27.61 2.08
N SER A 104 9.48 28.80 2.34
CA SER A 104 8.69 30.03 2.47
C SER A 104 7.84 30.27 1.21
N GLY A 105 6.54 30.51 1.41
CA GLY A 105 5.57 30.69 0.33
C GLY A 105 4.96 29.39 -0.22
N GLU A 106 5.49 28.22 0.17
CA GLU A 106 4.91 26.93 -0.18
C GLU A 106 4.11 26.32 0.97
N ARG A 107 3.09 25.52 0.65
CA ARG A 107 2.27 24.82 1.66
C ARG A 107 2.85 23.48 2.10
N ILE A 108 3.74 22.91 1.30
CA ILE A 108 4.34 21.60 1.53
C ILE A 108 5.63 21.46 0.72
N LEU A 109 6.62 20.83 1.32
CA LEU A 109 7.84 20.41 0.64
C LEU A 109 7.51 19.38 -0.44
N GLY A 110 7.94 19.66 -1.67
CA GLY A 110 7.69 18.81 -2.82
C GLY A 110 8.61 19.13 -3.97
N TYR A 111 8.54 18.32 -5.03
CA TYR A 111 9.31 18.54 -6.25
C TYR A 111 8.55 17.96 -7.43
N LEU A 112 8.71 18.56 -8.60
CA LEU A 112 8.09 18.10 -9.84
C LEU A 112 9.08 17.15 -10.54
N PRO A 113 8.71 15.90 -10.82
CA PRO A 113 9.57 15.01 -11.61
C PRO A 113 9.69 15.52 -13.05
N ASP A 114 10.82 15.22 -13.67
CA ASP A 114 11.07 15.48 -15.08
C ASP A 114 10.38 14.42 -15.94
N ASP A 115 10.11 14.73 -17.21
CA ASP A 115 9.42 13.81 -18.11
C ASP A 115 10.20 12.49 -18.29
N LEU A 116 11.54 12.56 -18.29
CA LEU A 116 12.42 11.38 -18.36
C LEU A 116 12.33 10.48 -17.12
N ASP A 117 11.94 11.01 -15.97
CA ASP A 117 11.75 10.20 -14.76
C ASP A 117 10.58 9.20 -14.93
N TYR A 118 9.70 9.41 -15.91
CA TYR A 118 8.59 8.52 -16.25
C TYR A 118 8.87 7.57 -17.42
N ALA A 119 10.05 7.65 -18.04
CA ALA A 119 10.35 6.94 -19.30
C ALA A 119 10.31 5.41 -19.15
N GLY A 120 10.68 4.87 -17.98
CA GLY A 120 10.67 3.44 -17.68
C GLY A 120 9.87 3.13 -16.41
N PRO A 121 8.73 2.42 -16.49
CA PRO A 121 7.85 2.22 -15.33
C PRO A 121 8.33 1.18 -14.30
N ASN A 122 9.37 0.41 -14.65
CA ASN A 122 9.91 -0.66 -13.81
C ASN A 122 11.44 -0.77 -13.96
N VAL A 123 12.12 0.38 -14.04
CA VAL A 123 13.59 0.41 -14.04
C VAL A 123 14.10 -0.15 -12.71
N GLY A 124 15.11 -1.01 -12.77
CA GLY A 124 15.65 -1.71 -11.59
C GLY A 124 14.83 -2.93 -11.17
N GLU A 125 14.00 -3.48 -12.07
CA GLU A 125 13.35 -4.79 -11.86
C GLU A 125 14.39 -5.85 -11.57
N ASP A 126 14.12 -6.65 -10.53
CA ASP A 126 14.99 -7.71 -10.01
C ASP A 126 16.45 -7.32 -9.63
N ASP A 127 16.77 -6.03 -9.57
CA ASP A 127 18.06 -5.57 -9.05
C ASP A 127 18.14 -5.80 -7.53
N CYS A 128 19.05 -6.69 -7.13
CA CYS A 128 19.27 -7.06 -5.73
C CYS A 128 20.23 -6.09 -5.02
N TYR A 129 20.02 -5.89 -3.72
CA TYR A 129 21.03 -5.29 -2.86
C TYR A 129 22.24 -6.23 -2.74
N GLY A 130 23.45 -5.66 -2.89
CA GLY A 130 24.71 -6.37 -2.72
C GLY A 130 25.19 -7.11 -3.97
N ASN A 131 26.51 -7.21 -4.13
CA ASN A 131 27.13 -8.00 -5.20
C ASN A 131 27.36 -9.44 -4.75
N MET A 132 27.36 -10.38 -5.70
CA MET A 132 27.72 -11.78 -5.48
C MET A 132 29.17 -12.01 -5.89
N PRO A 133 30.12 -12.21 -4.95
CA PRO A 133 31.48 -12.58 -5.34
C PRO A 133 31.48 -13.98 -5.96
N GLN A 134 32.43 -14.22 -6.86
CA GLN A 134 32.62 -15.54 -7.47
C GLN A 134 32.88 -16.58 -6.38
N GLY A 135 32.16 -17.71 -6.45
CA GLY A 135 32.25 -18.78 -5.46
C GLY A 135 31.41 -18.56 -4.20
N ALA A 136 30.57 -17.52 -4.15
CA ALA A 136 29.57 -17.39 -3.09
C ALA A 136 28.57 -18.57 -3.12
N TRP A 137 28.18 -19.04 -1.94
CA TRP A 137 27.11 -20.04 -1.74
C TRP A 137 26.03 -19.47 -0.82
N LEU A 138 24.90 -20.16 -0.71
CA LEU A 138 23.79 -19.75 0.13
C LEU A 138 24.21 -19.73 1.61
N GLN A 139 24.20 -18.55 2.22
CA GLN A 139 24.43 -18.35 3.66
C GLN A 139 23.22 -17.63 4.28
N MET A 140 22.78 -18.08 5.45
CA MET A 140 21.71 -17.44 6.21
C MET A 140 22.29 -16.63 7.39
N PRO A 141 21.85 -15.38 7.62
CA PRO A 141 20.88 -14.62 6.83
C PRO A 141 21.43 -14.23 5.44
N HIS A 142 20.56 -14.24 4.44
CA HIS A 142 20.91 -13.96 3.05
C HIS A 142 21.52 -12.56 2.94
N MET A 143 22.75 -12.46 2.44
CA MET A 143 23.47 -11.18 2.37
C MET A 143 22.86 -10.24 1.32
N GLN A 144 22.35 -10.82 0.24
CA GLN A 144 21.66 -10.13 -0.83
C GLN A 144 20.15 -10.18 -0.58
N TRP A 145 19.44 -9.13 -0.94
CA TRP A 145 18.00 -9.14 -0.80
C TRP A 145 17.38 -8.20 -1.82
N LEU A 146 16.17 -8.55 -2.22
CA LEU A 146 15.23 -7.64 -2.82
C LEU A 146 13.85 -7.96 -2.26
N TYR A 147 12.92 -7.05 -2.45
CA TYR A 147 11.51 -7.36 -2.30
C TYR A 147 10.70 -6.46 -3.23
N TYR A 148 9.43 -6.80 -3.41
CA TYR A 148 8.57 -6.08 -4.32
C TYR A 148 7.61 -5.16 -3.56
N LEU A 149 7.59 -3.89 -3.95
CA LEU A 149 6.76 -2.85 -3.38
C LEU A 149 5.65 -2.44 -4.38
N PRO A 150 4.46 -3.06 -4.32
CA PRO A 150 3.30 -2.57 -5.04
C PRO A 150 2.81 -1.24 -4.46
N ARG A 151 2.53 -0.24 -5.29
CA ARG A 151 2.04 1.07 -4.84
C ARG A 151 0.84 1.57 -5.62
N ILE A 152 -0.08 2.19 -4.89
CA ILE A 152 -1.22 2.97 -5.41
C ILE A 152 -1.24 4.35 -4.73
N CYS A 153 -2.25 5.18 -5.04
CA CYS A 153 -2.51 6.35 -4.20
C CYS A 153 -2.91 5.90 -2.79
N ASN A 154 -2.30 6.49 -1.76
CA ASN A 154 -2.57 6.11 -0.37
C ASN A 154 -3.88 6.68 0.20
N HIS A 155 -4.63 7.47 -0.58
CA HIS A 155 -5.87 8.16 -0.17
C HIS A 155 -5.78 8.73 1.26
N CYS A 156 -4.68 9.44 1.52
CA CYS A 156 -4.23 9.85 2.84
C CYS A 156 -5.29 10.63 3.63
N THR A 157 -5.20 10.63 4.96
CA THR A 157 -6.07 11.44 5.84
C THR A 157 -5.74 12.92 5.70
N TYR A 158 -4.45 13.27 5.60
CA TYR A 158 -3.95 14.62 5.37
C TYR A 158 -3.26 14.74 4.00
N PRO A 159 -4.03 14.70 2.88
CA PRO A 159 -3.47 14.59 1.54
C PRO A 159 -2.72 15.87 1.12
N ALA A 160 -1.43 15.71 0.82
CA ALA A 160 -0.57 16.75 0.26
C ALA A 160 -1.09 17.33 -1.06
N CYS A 161 -1.62 16.49 -1.94
CA CYS A 161 -2.14 16.92 -3.23
C CYS A 161 -3.35 17.86 -3.09
N LEU A 162 -4.21 17.61 -2.09
CA LEU A 162 -5.32 18.48 -1.72
C LEU A 162 -4.80 19.79 -1.11
N ALA A 163 -3.87 19.70 -0.17
CA ALA A 163 -3.19 20.84 0.46
C ALA A 163 -2.63 21.85 -0.57
N ALA A 164 -1.96 21.34 -1.60
CA ALA A 164 -1.26 22.14 -2.58
C ALA A 164 -2.14 22.68 -3.73
N CYS A 165 -3.31 22.10 -4.01
CA CYS A 165 -4.11 22.50 -5.17
C CYS A 165 -4.70 23.92 -4.99
N PRO A 166 -4.28 24.92 -5.79
CA PRO A 166 -4.75 26.30 -5.62
C PRO A 166 -6.23 26.48 -6.02
N ARG A 167 -6.79 25.56 -6.81
CA ARG A 167 -8.18 25.59 -7.28
C ARG A 167 -9.14 24.77 -6.43
N MET A 168 -8.62 24.07 -5.42
CA MET A 168 -9.39 23.10 -4.63
C MET A 168 -10.14 22.10 -5.51
N SER A 169 -9.51 21.65 -6.60
CA SER A 169 -10.05 20.64 -7.52
C SER A 169 -9.93 19.23 -6.96
N ILE A 170 -9.11 19.05 -5.93
CA ILE A 170 -8.95 17.77 -5.23
C ILE A 170 -9.80 17.83 -3.97
N TYR A 171 -10.52 16.76 -3.69
CA TYR A 171 -11.36 16.63 -2.51
C TYR A 171 -11.28 15.20 -1.97
N LYS A 172 -11.63 15.03 -0.69
CA LYS A 172 -11.75 13.74 -0.03
C LYS A 172 -13.23 13.50 0.25
N ARG A 173 -13.76 12.40 -0.25
CA ARG A 173 -15.14 11.98 -0.06
C ARG A 173 -15.41 11.68 1.42
N GLN A 174 -16.60 12.03 1.90
CA GLN A 174 -16.96 11.88 3.31
C GLN A 174 -17.47 10.47 3.62
N GLU A 175 -18.07 9.82 2.64
CA GLU A 175 -18.70 8.51 2.72
C GLU A 175 -17.71 7.34 2.69
N ASP A 176 -16.51 7.52 2.14
CA ASP A 176 -15.52 6.45 1.96
C ASP A 176 -14.05 6.89 2.10
N GLY A 177 -13.76 8.18 2.27
CA GLY A 177 -12.39 8.67 2.40
C GLY A 177 -11.52 8.59 1.13
N ILE A 178 -12.09 8.25 -0.02
CA ILE A 178 -11.39 8.24 -1.30
C ILE A 178 -11.11 9.69 -1.73
N VAL A 179 -9.82 10.01 -1.88
CA VAL A 179 -9.38 11.29 -2.48
C VAL A 179 -9.55 11.25 -4.00
N LEU A 180 -10.31 12.20 -4.56
CA LEU A 180 -10.58 12.35 -6.00
C LEU A 180 -10.12 13.71 -6.53
N LEU A 181 -10.04 13.82 -7.86
CA LEU A 181 -9.68 15.04 -8.57
C LEU A 181 -10.77 15.35 -9.58
N ASP A 182 -11.46 16.48 -9.37
CA ASP A 182 -12.47 17.03 -10.27
C ASP A 182 -11.82 17.52 -11.57
N GLN A 183 -12.03 16.77 -12.64
CA GLN A 183 -11.49 17.04 -13.96
C GLN A 183 -12.00 18.38 -14.54
N TYR A 184 -13.24 18.78 -14.25
CA TYR A 184 -13.83 20.02 -14.77
C TYR A 184 -13.26 21.26 -14.09
N ARG A 185 -12.91 21.18 -12.80
CA ARG A 185 -12.30 22.29 -12.06
C ARG A 185 -10.80 22.39 -12.28
N CYS A 186 -10.16 21.29 -12.66
CA CYS A 186 -8.72 21.22 -12.87
C CYS A 186 -8.28 22.08 -14.06
N ARG A 187 -7.13 22.74 -13.92
CA ARG A 187 -6.52 23.59 -14.96
C ARG A 187 -5.03 23.29 -15.17
N GLY A 188 -4.56 22.15 -14.65
CA GLY A 188 -3.20 21.68 -14.95
C GLY A 188 -2.06 22.46 -14.28
N TYR A 189 -2.29 23.11 -13.13
CA TYR A 189 -1.22 23.82 -12.39
C TYR A 189 -0.09 22.92 -11.87
N ARG A 190 -0.28 21.59 -11.88
CA ARG A 190 0.72 20.59 -11.46
C ARG A 190 1.25 20.68 -10.02
N GLU A 191 0.77 21.62 -9.20
CA GLU A 191 1.09 21.69 -7.77
C GLU A 191 0.77 20.38 -7.02
N CYS A 192 -0.31 19.70 -7.39
CA CYS A 192 -0.65 18.41 -6.82
C CYS A 192 0.31 17.27 -7.20
N VAL A 193 0.93 17.36 -8.39
CA VAL A 193 1.99 16.43 -8.85
C VAL A 193 3.27 16.68 -8.07
N ARG A 194 3.64 17.97 -7.91
CA ARG A 194 4.81 18.41 -7.13
C ARG A 194 4.70 17.98 -5.67
N ALA A 195 3.55 18.24 -5.05
CA ALA A 195 3.31 18.08 -3.62
C ALA A 195 3.15 16.63 -3.17
N CYS A 196 2.61 15.74 -4.00
CA CYS A 196 2.44 14.33 -3.59
C CYS A 196 3.81 13.68 -3.44
N PRO A 197 4.25 13.28 -2.23
CA PRO A 197 5.57 12.68 -2.06
C PRO A 197 5.65 11.31 -2.74
N TYR A 198 4.54 10.56 -2.76
CA TYR A 198 4.43 9.27 -3.44
C TYR A 198 4.34 9.36 -4.97
N LYS A 199 4.22 10.58 -5.53
CA LYS A 199 4.08 10.85 -6.97
C LYS A 199 2.94 10.05 -7.64
N LYS A 200 1.82 9.95 -6.92
CA LYS A 200 0.59 9.25 -7.36
C LYS A 200 -0.48 10.17 -7.96
N VAL A 201 -0.07 11.36 -8.38
CA VAL A 201 -0.84 12.27 -9.22
C VAL A 201 -0.02 12.50 -10.48
N TYR A 202 -0.65 12.35 -11.64
CA TYR A 202 -0.04 12.43 -12.96
C TYR A 202 -0.64 13.62 -13.72
N PHE A 203 0.04 14.12 -14.74
CA PHE A 203 -0.42 15.25 -15.54
C PHE A 203 -0.66 14.83 -16.99
N ASN A 204 -1.91 14.78 -17.42
CA ASN A 204 -2.19 14.44 -18.80
C ASN A 204 -1.88 15.64 -19.69
N SER A 205 -0.83 15.56 -20.50
CA SER A 205 -0.41 16.62 -21.41
C SER A 205 -1.41 16.87 -22.55
N MET A 206 -2.22 15.86 -22.89
CA MET A 206 -3.24 15.93 -23.94
C MET A 206 -4.49 16.67 -23.46
N THR A 207 -5.01 16.31 -22.28
CA THR A 207 -6.21 16.95 -21.70
C THR A 207 -5.88 18.19 -20.85
N ARG A 208 -4.59 18.41 -20.56
CA ARG A 208 -4.05 19.52 -19.74
C ARG A 208 -4.62 19.57 -18.32
N VAL A 209 -5.00 18.41 -17.79
CA VAL A 209 -5.47 18.23 -16.41
C VAL A 209 -4.71 17.11 -15.73
N SER A 210 -4.70 17.13 -14.41
CA SER A 210 -4.09 16.07 -13.61
C SER A 210 -5.06 14.93 -13.33
N GLU A 211 -4.52 13.73 -13.21
CA GLU A 211 -5.26 12.49 -13.00
C GLU A 211 -4.58 11.64 -11.92
N LYS A 212 -5.33 10.76 -11.25
CA LYS A 212 -4.82 9.91 -10.18
C LYS A 212 -5.70 8.69 -9.98
N CYS A 213 -5.16 7.69 -9.29
CA CYS A 213 -5.93 6.54 -8.80
C CYS A 213 -7.23 7.01 -8.12
N ILE A 214 -8.35 6.46 -8.57
CA ILE A 214 -9.70 6.81 -8.08
C ILE A 214 -10.21 5.82 -7.02
N GLY A 215 -9.35 4.96 -6.47
CA GLY A 215 -9.73 3.92 -5.51
C GLY A 215 -10.75 2.91 -6.07
N CYS A 216 -10.85 2.79 -7.40
CA CYS A 216 -11.96 2.12 -8.09
C CYS A 216 -13.32 2.43 -7.46
N TYR A 217 -13.60 3.70 -7.15
CA TYR A 217 -14.80 4.05 -6.40
C TYR A 217 -16.12 3.48 -6.95
N PRO A 218 -16.32 3.29 -8.28
CA PRO A 218 -17.55 2.65 -8.76
C PRO A 218 -17.68 1.19 -8.29
N ALA A 219 -16.57 0.47 -8.10
CA ALA A 219 -16.59 -0.87 -7.53
C ALA A 219 -16.84 -0.83 -6.01
N VAL A 220 -16.18 0.11 -5.30
CA VAL A 220 -16.31 0.28 -3.85
C VAL A 220 -17.74 0.62 -3.44
N GLU A 221 -18.43 1.46 -4.22
CA GLU A 221 -19.85 1.81 -4.02
C GLU A 221 -20.79 0.60 -4.15
N ASN A 222 -20.36 -0.44 -4.86
CA ASN A 222 -21.08 -1.70 -5.02
C ASN A 222 -20.59 -2.79 -4.05
N GLY A 223 -19.87 -2.43 -2.98
CA GLY A 223 -19.35 -3.39 -2.00
C GLY A 223 -18.21 -4.27 -2.51
N ARG A 224 -17.59 -3.92 -3.65
CA ARG A 224 -16.53 -4.71 -4.30
C ARG A 224 -15.15 -4.11 -4.06
N GLN A 225 -14.14 -4.97 -4.01
CA GLN A 225 -12.76 -4.54 -3.95
C GLN A 225 -12.29 -3.95 -5.29
N THR A 226 -11.17 -3.23 -5.26
CA THR A 226 -10.55 -2.63 -6.46
C THR A 226 -10.06 -3.72 -7.42
N GLN A 227 -9.98 -3.37 -8.71
CA GLN A 227 -9.45 -4.29 -9.73
C GLN A 227 -8.05 -4.80 -9.38
N CYS A 228 -7.17 -3.95 -8.85
CA CYS A 228 -5.82 -4.37 -8.48
C CYS A 228 -5.79 -5.36 -7.31
N ALA A 229 -6.81 -5.36 -6.43
CA ALA A 229 -6.98 -6.34 -5.36
C ALA A 229 -7.57 -7.66 -5.90
N ILE A 230 -8.65 -7.59 -6.66
CA ILE A 230 -9.36 -8.77 -7.20
C ILE A 230 -8.46 -9.59 -8.12
N THR A 231 -7.66 -8.94 -8.98
CA THR A 231 -6.78 -9.63 -9.93
C THR A 231 -5.42 -10.01 -9.34
N CYS A 232 -5.22 -9.87 -8.03
CA CYS A 232 -3.92 -10.12 -7.43
C CYS A 232 -3.62 -11.62 -7.32
N ILE A 233 -2.81 -12.13 -8.24
CA ILE A 233 -2.41 -13.54 -8.29
C ILE A 233 -1.75 -14.01 -6.98
N GLY A 234 -0.84 -13.19 -6.42
CA GLY A 234 -0.16 -13.51 -5.16
C GLY A 234 -1.07 -13.43 -3.92
N LYS A 235 -2.33 -13.01 -4.08
CA LYS A 235 -3.30 -12.83 -2.98
C LYS A 235 -2.69 -12.00 -1.84
N ILE A 236 -2.11 -10.86 -2.19
CA ILE A 236 -1.37 -10.00 -1.23
C ILE A 236 -2.20 -8.82 -0.77
N ARG A 237 -3.37 -8.56 -1.35
CA ARG A 237 -4.15 -7.35 -1.10
C ARG A 237 -5.41 -7.71 -0.33
N LEU A 238 -5.62 -7.02 0.78
CA LEU A 238 -6.89 -6.97 1.48
C LEU A 238 -7.34 -5.51 1.51
N GLN A 239 -8.49 -5.22 0.91
CA GLN A 239 -9.08 -3.89 0.87
C GLN A 239 -10.40 -3.85 1.64
N GLY A 240 -10.64 -2.71 2.28
CA GLY A 240 -11.91 -2.40 2.92
C GLY A 240 -11.89 -1.01 3.54
N PHE A 241 -12.57 -0.88 4.67
CA PHE A 241 -12.64 0.36 5.43
C PHE A 241 -11.94 0.22 6.77
N LEU A 242 -11.04 1.16 7.07
CA LEU A 242 -10.36 1.29 8.35
C LEU A 242 -11.15 2.26 9.23
N SER A 243 -11.34 1.90 10.49
CA SER A 243 -11.95 2.77 11.49
C SER A 243 -10.96 3.82 11.97
N SER A 244 -11.49 4.94 12.49
CA SER A 244 -10.65 5.88 13.21
C SER A 244 -10.06 5.23 14.47
N PRO A 245 -8.88 5.69 14.95
CA PRO A 245 -8.19 5.05 16.09
C PRO A 245 -9.02 4.99 17.39
N ASP A 246 -10.05 5.81 17.53
CA ASP A 246 -10.99 5.84 18.66
C ASP A 246 -12.18 4.87 18.51
N LYS A 247 -12.35 4.25 17.34
CA LYS A 247 -13.50 3.38 16.99
C LYS A 247 -13.06 2.03 16.44
N VAL A 248 -11.90 1.54 16.88
CA VAL A 248 -11.32 0.27 16.39
C VAL A 248 -12.28 -0.89 16.62
N ARG A 249 -12.47 -1.68 15.55
CA ARG A 249 -13.27 -2.90 15.56
C ARG A 249 -12.37 -4.11 15.36
N GLU A 250 -12.14 -4.89 16.41
CA GLU A 250 -11.25 -6.05 16.29
C GLU A 250 -11.79 -7.14 15.36
N ASP A 251 -13.09 -7.17 15.11
CA ASP A 251 -13.75 -8.07 14.15
C ASP A 251 -13.59 -7.58 12.69
N ASN A 252 -13.19 -6.34 12.45
CA ASN A 252 -12.80 -5.87 11.13
C ASN A 252 -11.35 -6.30 10.83
N PRO A 253 -11.07 -6.96 9.69
CA PRO A 253 -9.74 -7.52 9.46
C PRO A 253 -8.67 -6.45 9.23
N LEU A 254 -9.01 -5.28 8.68
CA LEU A 254 -8.05 -4.18 8.53
C LEU A 254 -7.72 -3.52 9.87
N ASP A 255 -8.74 -3.25 10.68
CA ASP A 255 -8.55 -2.72 12.04
C ASP A 255 -7.70 -3.68 12.88
N TYR A 256 -7.95 -4.99 12.77
CA TYR A 256 -7.17 -6.00 13.46
C TYR A 256 -5.69 -6.02 13.03
N LEU A 257 -5.40 -5.87 11.73
CA LEU A 257 -4.03 -5.88 11.21
C LEU A 257 -3.28 -4.56 11.45
N VAL A 258 -3.98 -3.42 11.42
CA VAL A 258 -3.37 -2.08 11.51
C VAL A 258 -3.33 -1.57 12.95
N HIS A 259 -4.46 -1.64 13.68
CA HIS A 259 -4.59 -1.03 15.00
C HIS A 259 -4.31 -2.00 16.15
N VAL A 260 -4.78 -3.26 16.04
CA VAL A 260 -4.70 -4.24 17.14
C VAL A 260 -3.35 -4.95 17.15
N THR A 261 -3.03 -5.71 16.10
CA THR A 261 -1.77 -6.46 15.99
C THR A 261 -0.61 -5.60 15.52
N LYS A 262 -0.91 -4.46 14.88
CA LYS A 262 0.07 -3.49 14.36
C LYS A 262 1.11 -4.12 13.42
N ILE A 263 0.74 -5.21 12.75
CA ILE A 263 1.57 -5.93 11.79
C ILE A 263 1.66 -5.18 10.45
N ALA A 264 0.60 -4.48 10.07
CA ALA A 264 0.56 -3.68 8.85
C ALA A 264 1.02 -2.23 9.15
N LYS A 265 2.03 -1.76 8.42
CA LYS A 265 2.70 -0.47 8.63
C LYS A 265 2.44 0.52 7.50
N PRO A 266 2.30 1.82 7.79
CA PRO A 266 2.21 2.85 6.76
C PRO A 266 3.54 3.00 5.99
N LEU A 267 3.47 3.41 4.73
CA LEU A 267 4.66 3.75 3.94
C LEU A 267 5.04 5.23 4.13
N TYR A 268 6.26 5.47 4.60
CA TYR A 268 6.85 6.76 4.93
C TYR A 268 5.93 7.62 5.83
N PRO A 269 5.59 7.15 7.04
CA PRO A 269 4.69 7.90 7.93
C PRO A 269 5.22 9.30 8.27
N GLN A 270 6.55 9.48 8.30
CA GLN A 270 7.22 10.75 8.56
C GLN A 270 6.84 11.88 7.59
N PHE A 271 6.30 11.55 6.42
CA PHE A 271 5.80 12.59 5.52
C PHE A 271 4.63 13.38 6.13
N GLY A 272 3.97 12.85 7.16
CA GLY A 272 2.89 13.53 7.89
C GLY A 272 1.52 13.42 7.22
N LEU A 273 1.39 12.64 6.16
CA LEU A 273 0.14 12.55 5.40
C LEU A 273 -0.88 11.61 6.04
N GLU A 274 -0.45 10.73 6.96
CA GLU A 274 -1.26 9.63 7.49
C GLU A 274 -1.83 8.77 6.32
N PRO A 275 -0.97 8.06 5.56
CA PRO A 275 -1.39 7.19 4.46
C PRO A 275 -2.30 6.05 4.95
N ASN A 276 -3.27 5.67 4.11
CA ASN A 276 -4.24 4.61 4.38
C ASN A 276 -3.99 3.34 3.57
N VAL A 277 -2.80 3.21 2.99
CA VAL A 277 -2.31 1.97 2.42
C VAL A 277 -1.14 1.51 3.27
N TYR A 278 -1.25 0.27 3.75
CA TYR A 278 -0.36 -0.32 4.73
C TYR A 278 0.30 -1.55 4.14
N TYR A 279 1.45 -1.92 4.69
CA TYR A 279 2.30 -2.98 4.21
C TYR A 279 2.67 -3.89 5.37
N ILE A 280 2.56 -5.21 5.17
CA ILE A 280 3.21 -6.16 6.07
C ILE A 280 4.67 -6.25 5.62
N PRO A 281 5.65 -5.85 6.47
CA PRO A 281 7.04 -5.81 6.06
C PRO A 281 7.59 -7.20 5.66
N PRO A 282 8.51 -7.27 4.68
CA PRO A 282 9.08 -8.52 4.21
C PRO A 282 10.09 -9.07 5.22
N VAL A 283 9.88 -10.29 5.70
CA VAL A 283 10.64 -10.88 6.81
C VAL A 283 12.11 -11.19 6.49
N HIS A 284 12.50 -11.19 5.22
CA HIS A 284 13.86 -11.49 4.75
C HIS A 284 14.72 -10.24 4.51
N VAL A 285 14.14 -9.03 4.62
CA VAL A 285 14.85 -7.77 4.37
C VAL A 285 15.37 -7.19 5.70
N PRO A 286 16.57 -6.59 5.74
CA PRO A 286 17.11 -6.01 6.96
C PRO A 286 16.19 -4.95 7.58
N SER A 287 15.90 -5.08 8.87
CA SER A 287 15.03 -4.16 9.61
C SER A 287 15.53 -2.71 9.57
N ALA A 288 16.84 -2.49 9.54
CA ALA A 288 17.41 -1.14 9.39
C ALA A 288 16.98 -0.43 8.10
N PHE A 289 16.79 -1.17 7.00
CA PHE A 289 16.25 -0.62 5.76
C PHE A 289 14.74 -0.42 5.89
N LEU A 290 14.03 -1.44 6.39
CA LEU A 290 12.57 -1.41 6.51
C LEU A 290 12.06 -0.31 7.45
N SER A 291 12.73 -0.05 8.57
CA SER A 291 12.35 1.01 9.52
C SER A 291 12.43 2.41 8.93
N GLN A 292 13.28 2.63 7.92
CA GLN A 292 13.31 3.91 7.19
C GLN A 292 12.04 4.12 6.36
N MET A 293 11.50 3.02 5.80
CA MET A 293 10.32 3.04 4.94
C MET A 293 9.01 2.92 5.70
N PHE A 294 8.95 2.07 6.72
CA PHE A 294 7.73 1.69 7.43
C PHE A 294 7.63 2.29 8.84
N GLY A 295 8.68 2.98 9.29
CA GLY A 295 8.74 3.63 10.60
C GLY A 295 8.99 2.65 11.75
N TRP A 296 8.37 2.94 12.89
CA TRP A 296 8.54 2.20 14.14
C TRP A 296 7.75 0.88 14.17
N GLY A 297 8.21 -0.04 15.01
CA GLY A 297 7.50 -1.28 15.30
C GLY A 297 7.67 -2.36 14.23
N VAL A 298 8.68 -2.25 13.35
CA VAL A 298 8.91 -3.18 12.23
C VAL A 298 9.35 -4.55 12.72
N ASP A 299 10.24 -4.62 13.71
CA ASP A 299 10.72 -5.89 14.26
C ASP A 299 9.59 -6.67 14.94
N GLU A 300 8.72 -5.96 15.66
CA GLU A 300 7.52 -6.51 16.29
C GLU A 300 6.54 -7.02 15.23
N ALA A 301 6.35 -6.30 14.12
CA ALA A 301 5.51 -6.75 13.02
C ALA A 301 6.07 -8.01 12.32
N ILE A 302 7.39 -8.05 12.05
CA ILE A 302 8.06 -9.22 11.50
C ILE A 302 7.92 -10.41 12.45
N THR A 303 8.08 -10.19 13.75
CA THR A 303 7.92 -11.23 14.77
C THR A 303 6.50 -11.76 14.80
N ALA A 304 5.50 -10.87 14.86
CA ALA A 304 4.08 -11.24 14.82
C ALA A 304 3.71 -12.02 13.54
N TYR A 305 4.26 -11.63 12.38
CA TYR A 305 4.06 -12.35 11.12
C TYR A 305 4.64 -13.77 11.19
N ARG A 306 5.88 -13.93 11.66
CA ARG A 306 6.54 -15.24 11.77
C ARG A 306 5.84 -16.18 12.74
N THR A 307 5.22 -15.65 13.79
CA THR A 307 4.48 -16.44 14.79
C THR A 307 2.97 -16.49 14.54
N ALA A 308 2.49 -16.02 13.38
CA ALA A 308 1.06 -15.88 13.12
C ALA A 308 0.30 -17.22 13.23
N SER A 309 0.95 -18.36 12.94
CA SER A 309 0.35 -19.69 13.07
C SER A 309 -0.09 -20.03 14.49
N GLY A 310 0.54 -19.44 15.52
CA GLY A 310 0.16 -19.59 16.92
C GLY A 310 -1.02 -18.71 17.35
N ASN A 311 -1.50 -17.80 16.50
CA ASN A 311 -2.63 -16.92 16.76
C ASN A 311 -3.71 -17.15 15.69
N PRO A 312 -4.73 -17.99 15.97
CA PRO A 312 -5.77 -18.33 15.00
C PRO A 312 -6.48 -17.12 14.41
N ARG A 313 -6.67 -16.06 15.21
CA ARG A 313 -7.35 -14.83 14.76
C ARG A 313 -6.50 -14.02 13.78
N LEU A 314 -5.19 -13.94 14.01
CA LEU A 314 -4.25 -13.32 13.08
C LEU A 314 -4.07 -14.15 11.81
N LEU A 315 -3.83 -15.46 11.95
CA LEU A 315 -3.76 -16.36 10.81
C LEU A 315 -5.03 -16.30 9.96
N GLY A 316 -6.21 -16.28 10.59
CA GLY A 316 -7.48 -16.15 9.88
C GLY A 316 -7.59 -14.84 9.08
N ALA A 317 -7.19 -13.71 9.66
CA ALA A 317 -7.16 -12.43 8.93
C ALA A 317 -6.20 -12.47 7.72
N LEU A 318 -5.03 -13.09 7.86
CA LEU A 318 -4.04 -13.23 6.77
C LEU A 318 -4.55 -14.17 5.66
N LEU A 319 -5.28 -15.22 6.01
CA LEU A 319 -5.83 -16.18 5.05
C LEU A 319 -7.00 -15.61 4.21
N LEU A 320 -7.66 -14.55 4.69
CA LEU A 320 -8.74 -13.89 3.95
C LEU A 320 -8.24 -13.04 2.77
N PHE A 321 -6.93 -12.78 2.65
CA PHE A 321 -6.37 -12.02 1.55
C PHE A 321 -6.65 -12.71 0.21
N GLY A 322 -7.24 -11.97 -0.74
CA GLY A 322 -7.58 -12.49 -2.07
C GLY A 322 -8.55 -13.69 -2.07
N SER A 323 -9.34 -13.85 -1.00
CA SER A 323 -10.30 -14.96 -0.87
C SER A 323 -11.66 -14.67 -1.51
N THR A 324 -11.98 -13.40 -1.78
CA THR A 324 -13.26 -12.95 -2.34
C THR A 324 -13.08 -11.64 -3.10
N PRO A 325 -13.90 -11.35 -4.14
CA PRO A 325 -13.91 -10.06 -4.79
C PRO A 325 -14.64 -8.96 -3.99
N ASP A 326 -15.41 -9.33 -2.97
CA ASP A 326 -16.23 -8.40 -2.19
C ASP A 326 -15.47 -7.87 -0.98
N ILE A 327 -15.87 -6.70 -0.46
CA ILE A 327 -15.24 -6.09 0.72
C ILE A 327 -15.65 -6.88 1.97
N ILE A 328 -14.66 -7.31 2.76
CA ILE A 328 -14.90 -7.96 4.06
C ILE A 328 -15.03 -6.87 5.13
N HIS A 329 -16.21 -6.71 5.69
CA HIS A 329 -16.50 -5.74 6.75
C HIS A 329 -16.19 -6.28 8.15
N HIS A 330 -16.36 -7.59 8.34
CA HIS A 330 -15.95 -8.29 9.55
C HIS A 330 -15.64 -9.76 9.29
N TYR A 331 -14.92 -10.39 10.22
CA TYR A 331 -14.53 -11.79 10.13
C TYR A 331 -14.55 -12.49 11.49
N LYS A 332 -14.67 -13.82 11.45
CA LYS A 332 -14.51 -14.69 12.62
C LYS A 332 -13.74 -15.95 12.24
N VAL A 333 -13.22 -16.62 13.27
CA VAL A 333 -12.60 -17.93 13.14
C VAL A 333 -13.49 -18.94 13.87
N GLU A 334 -14.01 -19.91 13.14
CA GLU A 334 -14.89 -20.96 13.67
C GLU A 334 -14.34 -22.34 13.28
N GLY A 335 -14.00 -23.14 14.30
CA GLY A 335 -13.32 -24.41 14.09
C GLY A 335 -12.03 -24.24 13.29
N ASN A 336 -11.93 -24.91 12.14
CA ASN A 336 -10.78 -24.84 11.23
C ASN A 336 -10.99 -23.86 10.06
N HIS A 337 -11.86 -22.85 10.18
CA HIS A 337 -12.15 -21.91 9.09
C HIS A 337 -12.07 -20.45 9.54
N ALA A 338 -11.51 -19.60 8.68
CA ALA A 338 -11.69 -18.15 8.70
C ALA A 338 -12.86 -17.79 7.78
N ILE A 339 -13.81 -17.00 8.29
CA ILE A 339 -15.03 -16.65 7.57
C ILE A 339 -15.15 -15.14 7.53
N GLY A 340 -15.30 -14.58 6.32
CA GLY A 340 -15.47 -13.15 6.08
C GLY A 340 -16.88 -12.81 5.64
N TYR A 341 -17.38 -11.68 6.12
CA TYR A 341 -18.75 -11.20 5.90
C TYR A 341 -18.75 -9.79 5.30
N ASP A 342 -19.74 -9.50 4.46
CA ASP A 342 -19.99 -8.17 3.91
C ASP A 342 -20.71 -7.25 4.93
N GLU A 343 -21.14 -6.07 4.48
CA GLU A 343 -21.86 -5.09 5.32
C GLU A 343 -23.26 -5.56 5.75
N LYS A 344 -23.83 -6.57 5.07
CA LYS A 344 -25.18 -7.12 5.32
C LYS A 344 -25.14 -8.45 6.05
N ASP A 345 -24.01 -8.78 6.66
CA ASP A 345 -23.77 -10.08 7.34
C ASP A 345 -23.89 -11.29 6.40
N THR A 346 -23.72 -11.09 5.09
CA THR A 346 -23.67 -12.19 4.13
C THR A 346 -22.25 -12.75 4.09
N GLU A 347 -22.12 -14.07 4.18
CA GLU A 347 -20.84 -14.75 4.03
C GLU A 347 -20.31 -14.59 2.60
N VAL A 348 -19.14 -13.96 2.45
CA VAL A 348 -18.50 -13.71 1.16
C VAL A 348 -17.19 -14.49 0.98
N ALA A 349 -16.65 -15.05 2.07
CA ALA A 349 -15.45 -15.87 2.04
C ALA A 349 -15.45 -16.90 3.17
N ARG A 350 -14.98 -18.11 2.87
CA ARG A 350 -14.68 -19.16 3.84
C ARG A 350 -13.40 -19.87 3.43
N VAL A 351 -12.37 -19.76 4.26
CA VAL A 351 -11.04 -20.28 3.97
C VAL A 351 -10.63 -21.25 5.07
N PRO A 352 -10.17 -22.47 4.73
CA PRO A 352 -9.65 -23.40 5.72
C PRO A 352 -8.34 -22.86 6.34
N MET A 353 -8.20 -23.04 7.66
CA MET A 353 -7.02 -22.61 8.43
C MET A 353 -5.82 -23.54 8.23
N SER A 354 -6.09 -24.78 7.82
CA SER A 354 -5.10 -25.79 7.47
C SER A 354 -5.57 -26.55 6.23
N GLU A 355 -4.66 -26.80 5.29
CA GLU A 355 -4.91 -27.65 4.14
C GLU A 355 -4.43 -29.08 4.43
N PRO A 356 -5.24 -30.11 4.12
CA PRO A 356 -4.79 -31.49 4.25
C PRO A 356 -3.71 -31.81 3.21
N ILE A 357 -2.60 -32.38 3.65
CA ILE A 357 -1.55 -32.87 2.76
C ILE A 357 -2.00 -34.20 2.15
N HIS A 358 -2.14 -34.24 0.83
CA HIS A 358 -2.48 -35.45 0.09
C HIS A 358 -1.24 -36.09 -0.52
N LEU A 359 -0.66 -37.09 0.16
CA LEU A 359 0.43 -37.88 -0.39
C LEU A 359 -0.11 -38.84 -1.46
N ARG A 360 0.36 -38.69 -2.70
CA ARG A 360 0.06 -39.60 -3.81
C ARG A 360 1.26 -40.48 -4.10
N ALA A 361 1.02 -41.75 -4.45
CA ALA A 361 2.08 -42.64 -4.89
C ALA A 361 2.81 -42.07 -6.12
N ALA A 362 4.12 -42.30 -6.19
CA ALA A 362 4.95 -41.87 -7.33
C ALA A 362 4.45 -42.44 -8.66
N TYR A 363 3.92 -43.66 -8.62
CA TYR A 363 3.33 -44.33 -9.77
C TYR A 363 1.79 -44.25 -9.73
N ASP A 364 1.19 -43.96 -10.87
CA ASP A 364 -0.25 -43.96 -11.09
C ASP A 364 -0.66 -45.25 -11.81
N GLU A 365 -1.18 -46.22 -11.05
CA GLU A 365 -1.62 -47.50 -11.61
C GLU A 365 -2.79 -47.35 -12.59
N GLN A 366 -3.66 -46.36 -12.41
CA GLN A 366 -4.81 -46.15 -13.29
C GLN A 366 -4.37 -45.73 -14.69
N PHE A 367 -3.35 -44.87 -14.77
CA PHE A 367 -2.84 -44.32 -16.03
C PHE A 367 -1.51 -44.95 -16.48
N GLN A 368 -1.02 -45.96 -15.76
CA GLN A 368 0.23 -46.67 -16.02
C GLN A 368 1.43 -45.73 -16.21
N THR A 369 1.49 -44.64 -15.43
CA THR A 369 2.48 -43.57 -15.61
C THR A 369 3.08 -43.12 -14.28
N PHE A 370 4.31 -42.62 -14.31
CA PHE A 370 4.89 -41.95 -13.15
C PHE A 370 4.38 -40.52 -13.09
N ARG A 371 3.87 -40.13 -11.93
CA ARG A 371 3.54 -38.74 -11.64
C ARG A 371 4.85 -37.99 -11.43
N THR A 372 5.12 -37.02 -12.29
CA THR A 372 6.22 -36.07 -12.11
C THR A 372 5.66 -34.80 -11.44
N ASN A 373 6.44 -34.18 -10.54
CA ASN A 373 6.05 -33.01 -9.72
C ASN A 373 4.97 -33.28 -8.65
N ILE A 374 5.14 -34.33 -7.84
CA ILE A 374 4.32 -34.54 -6.63
C ILE A 374 5.01 -33.79 -5.48
N SER A 375 4.42 -32.67 -5.05
CA SER A 375 4.81 -31.93 -3.85
C SER A 375 3.65 -31.91 -2.86
#